data_AF-A0A3C0IDT3-F1
#
_entry.id   AF-A0A3C0IDT3-F1
#
_cell.length_a   1.000
_cell.length_b   1.000
_cell.length_c   1.000
_cell.angle_alpha   90.00
_cell.angle_beta   90.00
_cell.angle_gamma   90.00
#
_symmetry.space_group_name_H-M   'P 1'
#
loop_
_entity.id
_entity.type
_entity.pdbx_description
1 polymer ?
#
loop_
_entity_poly.entity_id
_entity_poly.type
_entity_poly.pdbx_seq_one_letter_code
_entity_poly.pdbx_strand_id
1 'polypeptide(L)'
;MHIHEILIPITLFCSIAAVALMFIVGRHKERMYMIERGVSAQIFEQAAKRSVYNSLKYALLMIGFAIGLLLGELLRLKAQMEPPVAYFSMILLWGGLSLLLFYILQRYLMAQDAHKEAAFQEA
;
A
#
# COMPACT_ATOMS: atom_id res chain seq x y z
N MET A 1 -37.46 -24.93 -2.88
CA MET A 1 -36.27 -24.99 -2.01
C MET A 1 -35.09 -24.31 -2.74
N HIS A 2 -35.14 -22.98 -2.93
CA HIS A 2 -34.10 -22.21 -3.65
C HIS A 2 -33.70 -20.89 -2.94
N ILE A 3 -34.29 -20.62 -1.77
CA ILE A 3 -34.12 -19.35 -1.06
C ILE A 3 -32.75 -19.28 -0.36
N HIS A 4 -32.19 -20.43 0.02
CA HIS A 4 -30.92 -20.52 0.75
C HIS A 4 -29.70 -20.16 -0.12
N GLU A 5 -29.72 -20.47 -1.41
CA GLU A 5 -28.61 -20.20 -2.34
C GLU A 5 -28.46 -18.70 -2.65
N ILE A 6 -29.57 -17.94 -2.57
CA ILE A 6 -29.59 -16.50 -2.81
C ILE A 6 -29.26 -15.70 -1.53
N LEU A 7 -29.52 -16.27 -0.35
CA LEU A 7 -29.27 -15.59 0.93
C LEU A 7 -27.77 -15.39 1.23
N ILE A 8 -26.93 -16.35 0.83
CA ILE A 8 -25.47 -16.31 1.05
C ILE A 8 -24.82 -15.13 0.30
N PRO A 9 -25.01 -14.94 -1.02
CA PRO A 9 -24.41 -13.81 -1.71
C PRO A 9 -24.97 -12.47 -1.23
N ILE A 10 -26.28 -12.37 -0.92
CA ILE A 10 -26.88 -11.11 -0.45
C ILE A 10 -26.29 -10.67 0.88
N THR A 11 -26.20 -11.57 1.86
CA THR A 11 -25.62 -11.25 3.18
C THR A 11 -24.15 -10.90 3.08
N LEU A 12 -23.39 -11.59 2.22
CA LEU A 12 -21.98 -11.28 1.95
C LEU A 12 -21.81 -9.89 1.33
N PHE A 13 -22.54 -9.56 0.26
CA PHE A 13 -22.47 -8.23 -0.37
C PHE A 13 -22.91 -7.12 0.60
N CYS A 14 -23.95 -7.36 1.40
CA CYS A 14 -24.45 -6.39 2.37
C CYS A 14 -23.41 -6.14 3.48
N SER A 15 -22.71 -7.17 3.96
CA SER A 15 -21.65 -7.04 4.97
C SER A 15 -20.46 -6.23 4.45
N ILE A 16 -20.01 -6.48 3.21
CA ILE A 16 -18.91 -5.73 2.59
C ILE A 16 -19.31 -4.27 2.38
N ALA A 17 -20.52 -4.03 1.89
CA ALA A 17 -21.05 -2.68 1.72
C ALA A 17 -21.18 -1.92 3.04
N ALA A 18 -21.62 -2.59 4.11
CA ALA A 18 -21.74 -1.98 5.44
C ALA A 18 -20.37 -1.51 5.98
N VAL A 19 -19.34 -2.35 5.87
CA VAL A 19 -17.97 -1.99 6.28
C VAL A 19 -17.41 -0.86 5.42
N ALA A 20 -17.61 -0.91 4.10
CA ALA A 20 -17.17 0.13 3.19
C ALA A 20 -17.83 1.49 3.49
N LEU A 21 -19.15 1.51 3.72
CA LEU A 21 -19.88 2.73 4.09
C LEU A 21 -19.42 3.27 5.44
N MET A 22 -19.21 2.40 6.44
CA MET A 22 -18.70 2.81 7.75
C MET A 22 -17.31 3.44 7.64
N PHE A 23 -16.43 2.87 6.82
CA PHE A 23 -15.09 3.42 6.58
C PHE A 23 -15.15 4.79 5.90
N ILE A 24 -15.98 4.95 4.87
CA ILE A 24 -16.15 6.22 4.15
C ILE A 24 -16.71 7.28 5.11
N VAL A 25 -17.79 6.98 5.83
CA VAL A 25 -18.44 7.92 6.77
C VAL A 25 -17.48 8.30 7.91
N GLY A 26 -16.65 7.38 8.40
CA GLY A 26 -15.62 7.66 9.39
C GLY A 26 -14.64 8.74 8.92
N ARG A 27 -14.14 8.62 7.69
CA ARG A 27 -13.20 9.61 7.11
C ARG A 27 -13.84 10.97 6.86
N HIS A 28 -15.14 11.02 6.54
CA HIS A 28 -15.85 12.29 6.41
C HIS A 28 -15.98 13.03 7.74
N LYS A 29 -16.23 12.31 8.85
CA LYS A 29 -16.30 12.90 10.18
C LYS A 29 -14.94 13.43 10.66
N GLU A 30 -13.87 12.68 10.42
CA GLU A 30 -12.50 13.14 10.72
C GLU A 30 -12.16 14.44 9.98
N ARG A 31 -12.55 14.56 8.70
CA ARG A 31 -12.31 15.77 7.90
C ARG A 31 -13.12 16.98 8.40
N MET A 32 -14.33 16.78 8.91
CA MET A 32 -15.15 17.86 9.47
C MET A 32 -14.55 18.38 10.79
N TYR A 33 -14.15 17.47 11.68
CA TYR A 33 -13.50 17.83 12.95
C TYR A 33 -12.18 18.59 12.74
N MET A 34 -11.43 18.30 11.67
CA MET A 34 -10.20 19.03 11.34
C MET A 34 -10.45 20.45 10.84
N ILE A 35 -11.59 20.70 10.18
CA ILE A 35 -12.01 22.04 9.72
C ILE A 35 -12.50 22.88 10.91
N GLU A 36 -13.29 22.27 11.81
CA GLU A 36 -13.83 22.95 13.00
C GLU A 36 -12.75 23.35 14.02
N ARG A 37 -11.58 22.69 14.01
CA ARG A 37 -10.46 22.97 14.94
C ARG A 37 -9.35 23.84 14.35
N GLY A 38 -9.49 24.38 13.14
CA GLY A 38 -8.59 25.39 12.58
C GLY A 38 -7.16 24.94 12.24
N VAL A 39 -6.90 23.63 12.07
CA VAL A 39 -5.54 23.07 11.90
C VAL A 39 -5.08 23.02 10.42
N SER A 40 -5.55 23.94 9.58
CA SER A 40 -5.80 23.66 8.16
C SER A 40 -4.68 23.99 7.15
N ALA A 41 -3.40 23.89 7.50
CA ALA A 41 -2.33 23.98 6.49
C ALA A 41 -1.28 22.87 6.65
N GLN A 42 -0.67 22.76 7.83
CA GLN A 42 0.42 21.81 8.06
C GLN A 42 -0.04 20.35 8.08
N ILE A 43 -1.23 20.04 8.63
CA ILE A 43 -1.77 18.68 8.62
C ILE A 43 -2.21 18.26 7.21
N PHE A 44 -2.71 19.19 6.40
CA PHE A 44 -3.11 18.89 5.03
C PHE A 44 -1.90 18.58 4.15
N GLU A 45 -0.81 19.33 4.28
CA GLU A 45 0.46 19.00 3.61
C GLU A 45 1.05 17.68 4.10
N GLN A 46 1.06 17.42 5.42
CA GLN A 46 1.55 16.14 5.94
C GLN A 46 0.70 14.95 5.48
N ALA A 47 -0.62 15.10 5.41
CA ALA A 47 -1.52 14.07 4.90
C ALA A 47 -1.32 13.82 3.40
N ALA A 48 -1.09 14.87 2.61
CA ALA A 48 -0.77 14.76 1.18
C ALA A 48 0.57 14.05 0.96
N LYS A 49 1.63 14.47 1.66
CA LYS A 49 2.94 13.78 1.64
C LYS A 49 2.79 12.30 2.04
N ARG A 50 2.07 12.01 3.13
CA ARG A 50 1.85 10.63 3.61
C ARG A 50 1.06 9.75 2.64
N SER A 51 0.11 10.33 1.92
CA SER A 51 -0.65 9.64 0.88
C SER A 51 0.25 9.20 -0.28
N VAL A 52 1.17 10.07 -0.73
CA VAL A 52 2.10 9.76 -1.81
C VAL A 52 3.04 8.62 -1.42
N TYR A 53 3.57 8.63 -0.19
CA TYR A 53 4.45 7.55 0.29
C TYR A 53 3.72 6.21 0.41
N ASN A 54 2.44 6.20 0.80
CA ASN A 54 1.64 4.98 0.84
C ASN A 54 1.40 4.41 -0.56
N SER A 55 1.03 5.25 -1.54
CA SER A 55 0.86 4.81 -2.94
C SER A 55 2.16 4.24 -3.52
N LEU A 56 3.30 4.86 -3.22
CA LEU A 56 4.62 4.39 -3.67
C LEU A 56 5.02 3.05 -3.03
N LYS A 57 4.70 2.84 -1.75
CA LYS A 57 4.93 1.55 -1.07
C LYS A 57 4.20 0.40 -1.76
N TYR A 58 2.91 0.59 -2.07
CA TYR A 58 2.11 -0.44 -2.74
C TYR A 58 2.57 -0.67 -4.18
N ALA A 59 2.95 0.39 -4.91
CA ALA A 59 3.48 0.26 -6.26
C ALA A 59 4.76 -0.60 -6.28
N LEU A 60 5.73 -0.31 -5.40
CA LEU A 60 6.96 -1.10 -5.33
C LEU A 60 6.68 -2.55 -4.94
N LEU A 61 5.82 -2.78 -3.94
CA LEU A 61 5.45 -4.15 -3.54
C LEU A 61 4.85 -4.94 -4.71
N MET A 62 3.96 -4.34 -5.50
CA MET A 62 3.38 -4.99 -6.68
C MET A 62 4.42 -5.31 -7.76
N ILE A 63 5.38 -4.40 -7.99
CA ILE A 63 6.51 -4.66 -8.91
C ILE A 63 7.35 -5.84 -8.40
N GLY A 64 7.63 -5.90 -7.10
CA GLY A 64 8.33 -7.02 -6.47
C GLY A 64 7.62 -8.35 -6.67
N PHE A 65 6.29 -8.38 -6.54
CA PHE A 65 5.49 -9.58 -6.83
C PHE A 65 5.54 -9.99 -8.30
N ALA A 66 5.46 -9.04 -9.24
CA ALA A 66 5.57 -9.35 -10.66
C ALA A 66 6.93 -9.98 -11.00
N ILE A 67 8.02 -9.41 -10.50
CA ILE A 67 9.37 -9.92 -10.71
C ILE A 67 9.56 -11.28 -10.03
N GLY A 68 9.08 -11.43 -8.79
CA GLY A 68 9.14 -12.68 -8.03
C GLY A 68 8.39 -13.83 -8.70
N LEU A 69 7.25 -13.55 -9.33
CA LEU A 69 6.48 -14.55 -10.08
C LEU A 69 7.24 -15.02 -11.33
N LEU A 70 7.81 -14.09 -12.10
CA LEU A 70 8.59 -14.39 -13.30
C LEU A 70 9.84 -15.23 -12.96
N LEU A 71 10.54 -14.86 -11.88
CA LEU A 71 11.73 -15.60 -11.42
C LEU A 71 11.36 -16.94 -10.77
N GLY A 72 10.19 -17.04 -10.12
CA GLY A 72 9.65 -18.31 -9.63
C GLY A 72 9.45 -19.33 -10.73
N GLU A 73 8.88 -18.91 -11.86
CA GLU A 73 8.73 -19.80 -13.03
C GLU A 73 10.08 -20.19 -13.64
N LEU A 74 11.02 -19.25 -13.72
CA LEU A 74 12.37 -19.55 -14.20
C LEU A 74 13.08 -20.58 -13.31
N LEU A 75 12.91 -20.48 -11.99
CA LEU A 75 13.48 -21.42 -11.02
C LEU A 75 12.82 -22.80 -11.12
N ARG A 76 11.50 -22.87 -11.35
CA ARG A 76 10.79 -24.13 -11.61
C ARG A 76 11.40 -24.87 -12.80
N LEU A 77 11.66 -24.14 -13.90
CA LEU A 77 12.22 -24.71 -15.14
C LEU A 77 13.68 -25.17 -14.99
N LYS A 78 14.49 -24.48 -14.18
CA LYS A 78 15.92 -24.77 -14.03
C LYS A 78 16.27 -25.71 -12.87
N ALA A 79 15.58 -25.59 -11.74
CA ALA A 79 15.92 -26.29 -10.50
C ALA A 79 15.02 -27.51 -10.22
N GLN A 80 14.04 -27.81 -11.09
CA GLN A 80 13.08 -28.92 -10.92
C GLN A 80 12.43 -28.95 -9.52
N MET A 81 12.24 -27.78 -8.91
CA MET A 81 11.61 -27.68 -7.59
C MET A 81 10.09 -27.84 -7.69
N GLU A 82 9.49 -28.32 -6.60
CA GLU A 82 8.05 -28.39 -6.42
C GLU A 82 7.41 -27.01 -6.70
N PRO A 83 6.40 -26.93 -7.60
CA PRO A 83 5.79 -25.67 -8.01
C PRO A 83 5.38 -24.74 -6.86
N PRO A 84 4.67 -25.21 -5.81
CA PRO A 84 4.21 -24.31 -4.76
C PRO A 84 5.36 -23.66 -3.99
N VAL A 85 6.46 -24.38 -3.76
CA VAL A 85 7.60 -23.88 -2.97
C VAL A 85 8.40 -22.86 -3.76
N ALA A 86 8.59 -23.09 -5.07
CA ALA A 86 9.33 -22.18 -5.94
C ALA A 86 8.65 -20.81 -6.04
N TYR A 87 7.33 -20.77 -6.28
CA TYR A 87 6.61 -19.50 -6.37
C TYR A 87 6.52 -18.80 -5.01
N PHE A 88 6.15 -19.51 -3.93
CA PHE A 88 6.03 -18.88 -2.61
C PHE A 88 7.35 -18.26 -2.17
N SER A 89 8.46 -18.98 -2.33
CA SER A 89 9.78 -18.50 -1.90
C SER A 89 10.21 -17.26 -2.69
N MET A 90 10.06 -17.27 -4.02
CA MET A 90 10.48 -16.14 -4.85
C MET A 90 9.59 -14.91 -4.69
N ILE A 91 8.27 -15.09 -4.54
CA ILE A 91 7.31 -14.01 -4.26
C ILE A 91 7.60 -13.36 -2.91
N LEU A 92 7.86 -14.15 -1.86
CA LEU A 92 8.16 -13.61 -0.53
C LEU A 92 9.52 -12.89 -0.52
N LEU A 93 10.52 -13.46 -1.21
CA LEU A 93 11.87 -12.90 -1.30
C LEU A 93 11.85 -11.57 -2.06
N TRP A 94 11.30 -11.53 -3.28
CA TRP A 94 11.26 -10.32 -4.10
C TRP A 94 10.24 -9.29 -3.59
N GLY A 95 9.12 -9.75 -3.02
CA GLY A 95 8.18 -8.87 -2.33
C GLY A 95 8.82 -8.19 -1.12
N GLY A 96 9.59 -8.93 -0.32
CA GLY A 96 10.36 -8.39 0.81
C GLY A 96 11.49 -7.45 0.37
N LEU A 97 12.25 -7.84 -0.66
CA LEU A 97 13.35 -7.04 -1.20
C LEU A 97 12.86 -5.70 -1.75
N SER A 98 11.72 -5.70 -2.43
CA SER A 98 11.10 -4.46 -2.91
C SER A 98 10.74 -3.52 -1.75
N LEU A 99 10.19 -4.04 -0.65
CA LEU A 99 9.91 -3.22 0.53
C LEU A 99 11.17 -2.65 1.19
N LEU A 100 12.27 -3.41 1.20
CA LEU A 100 13.56 -2.93 1.66
C LEU A 100 14.06 -1.77 0.77
N LEU A 101 13.94 -1.92 -0.55
CA LEU A 101 14.29 -0.88 -1.52
C LEU A 101 13.45 0.39 -1.30
N PHE A 102 12.16 0.24 -1.02
CA PHE A 102 11.26 1.35 -0.68
C PHE A 102 11.75 2.10 0.57
N TYR A 103 12.16 1.39 1.62
CA TYR A 103 12.67 2.02 2.84
C TYR A 103 13.95 2.83 2.59
N ILE A 104 14.87 2.30 1.77
CA ILE A 104 16.10 2.99 1.40
C ILE A 104 15.79 4.24 0.57
N LEU A 105 14.92 4.13 -0.42
CA LEU A 105 14.51 5.26 -1.27
C LEU A 105 13.81 6.36 -0.44
N GLN A 106 12.94 5.96 0.49
CA GLN A 106 12.29 6.89 1.40
C GLN A 106 13.31 7.64 2.27
N ARG A 107 14.32 6.94 2.80
CA ARG A 107 15.40 7.57 3.58
C ARG A 107 16.21 8.57 2.75
N TYR A 108 16.47 8.25 1.48
CA TYR A 108 17.18 9.14 0.58
C TYR A 108 16.37 10.41 0.25
N LEU A 109 15.07 10.27 -0.04
CA LEU A 109 14.19 11.41 -0.29
C LEU A 109 14.14 12.36 0.91
N MET A 110 14.03 11.83 2.14
CA MET A 110 14.01 12.68 3.34
C MET A 110 15.34 13.41 3.57
N ALA A 111 16.48 12.79 3.24
CA ALA A 111 17.78 13.46 3.33
C ALA A 111 17.91 14.61 2.30
N GLN A 112 17.33 14.44 1.11
CA GLN A 112 17.35 15.48 0.06
C GLN A 112 16.52 16.71 0.44
N ASP A 113 15.39 16.52 1.12
CA ASP A 113 14.54 17.62 1.58
C ASP A 113 15.27 18.49 2.62
N ALA A 114 16.03 17.88 3.53
CA ALA A 114 16.82 18.62 4.54
C ALA A 114 17.92 19.50 3.92
N HIS A 115 18.58 19.03 2.85
CA HIS A 115 19.60 19.82 2.16
C HIS A 115 19.01 20.99 1.37
N LYS A 116 17.79 20.84 0.82
CA LYS A 116 17.11 21.94 0.12
C LYS A 116 16.66 23.03 1.08
N GLU A 117 16.20 22.66 2.28
CA GLU A 117 15.80 23.62 3.32
C GLU A 117 17.01 24.42 3.84
N ALA A 118 18.15 23.77 4.05
CA ALA A 118 19.39 24.46 4.45
C ALA A 118 19.89 25.45 3.38
N ALA A 119 19.85 25.06 2.10
CA ALA A 119 20.26 25.94 1.00
C ALA A 119 19.29 27.13 0.77
N PHE A 120 18.02 27.00 1.16
CA PHE A 120 17.03 28.09 1.09
C PHE A 120 17.11 29.05 2.29
N GLN A 121 17.68 28.64 3.42
CA GLN A 121 17.91 29.52 4.58
C GLN A 121 19.19 30.35 4.47
N GLU A 122 20.15 29.94 3.63
CA GLU A 122 21.41 30.65 3.38
C GLU A 122 21.33 31.66 2.20
N ALA A 123 20.20 31.72 1.49
CA ALA A 123 19.96 32.62 0.36
C ALA A 123 19.00 33.76 0.74
#